data_AF-A0A1F5ENG4-F1
#
_entry.id   AF-A0A1F5ENG4-F1
#
_cell.length_a   1.000
_cell.length_b   1.000
_cell.length_c   1.000
_cell.angle_alpha   90.00
_cell.angle_beta   90.00
_cell.angle_gamma   90.00
#
_symmetry.space_group_name_H-M   'P 1'
#
loop_
_entity.id
_entity.type
_entity.pdbx_description
1 polymer ?
#
loop_
_entity_poly.entity_id
_entity_poly.type
_entity_poly.pdbx_seq_one_letter_code
_entity_poly.pdbx_strand_id
1 'polypeptide(L)'
;MNLDYPKLTSVIVKAMQELINTLDERISNVLASITELVADKIKARQEICIDDVCINKDQLRSLLENTNNASVSESDSAVLASGEEAVQNTTPPTITITGNNPAVVEINSNYIDLGATAVDNQGNSLIVDTIDADTIDTTTVGEYTVTYTAFDGTFTSTTTRRVIVEELIVASPESIEQATTTEPTTTKTIVDSL
;
A
#
# COMPACT_ATOMS: atom_id res chain seq x y z
N MET A 1 -32.89 -50.97 11.08
CA MET A 1 -33.39 -49.81 10.32
C MET A 1 -32.37 -49.48 9.26
N ASN A 2 -32.77 -49.32 8.00
CA ASN A 2 -31.86 -48.95 6.92
C ASN A 2 -31.91 -47.42 6.78
N LEU A 3 -30.81 -46.70 7.03
CA LEU A 3 -30.79 -45.25 6.87
C LEU A 3 -30.66 -44.91 5.37
N ASP A 4 -31.53 -44.02 4.90
CA ASP A 4 -31.53 -43.52 3.53
C ASP A 4 -30.53 -42.37 3.40
N TYR A 5 -29.24 -42.73 3.36
CA TYR A 5 -28.13 -41.78 3.29
C TYR A 5 -28.26 -40.73 2.16
N PRO A 6 -28.72 -41.06 0.93
CA PRO A 6 -28.96 -40.07 -0.13
C PRO A 6 -29.99 -38.97 0.24
N LYS A 7 -31.01 -39.30 1.04
CA LYS A 7 -31.95 -38.27 1.53
C LYS A 7 -31.34 -37.42 2.64
N LEU A 8 -30.56 -38.00 3.55
CA LEU A 8 -29.85 -37.22 4.57
C LEU A 8 -28.83 -36.26 3.96
N THR A 9 -28.04 -36.69 2.98
CA THR A 9 -27.07 -35.81 2.31
C THR A 9 -27.76 -34.68 1.56
N SER A 10 -28.89 -34.93 0.88
CA SER A 10 -29.70 -33.89 0.24
C SER A 10 -30.20 -32.82 1.23
N VAL A 11 -30.70 -33.25 2.41
CA VAL A 11 -31.17 -32.32 3.45
C VAL A 11 -30.03 -31.49 4.04
N ILE A 12 -28.88 -32.12 4.30
CA ILE A 12 -27.69 -31.44 4.85
C ILE A 12 -27.12 -30.43 3.85
N VAL A 13 -26.97 -30.81 2.57
CA VAL A 13 -26.50 -29.90 1.51
C VAL A 13 -27.45 -28.72 1.34
N LYS A 14 -28.77 -28.93 1.39
CA LYS A 14 -29.74 -27.85 1.31
C LYS A 14 -29.64 -26.88 2.49
N ALA A 15 -29.55 -27.40 3.72
CA ALA A 15 -29.39 -26.58 4.92
C ALA A 15 -28.06 -25.79 4.93
N MET A 16 -26.98 -26.39 4.43
CA MET A 16 -25.70 -25.71 4.21
C MET A 16 -25.83 -24.57 3.18
N GLN A 17 -26.51 -24.80 2.06
CA GLN A 17 -26.69 -23.77 1.04
C GLN A 17 -27.55 -22.60 1.53
N GLU A 18 -28.64 -22.89 2.26
CA GLU A 18 -29.48 -21.84 2.87
C GLU A 18 -28.68 -21.02 3.91
N LEU A 19 -27.79 -21.65 4.68
CA LEU A 19 -26.88 -20.97 5.60
C LEU A 19 -25.84 -20.10 4.86
N ILE A 20 -25.23 -20.61 3.79
CA ILE A 20 -24.27 -19.86 2.95
C ILE A 20 -24.95 -18.62 2.35
N ASN A 21 -26.10 -18.78 1.70
CA ASN A 21 -26.83 -17.66 1.10
C ASN A 21 -27.21 -16.59 2.15
N THR A 22 -27.60 -17.02 3.36
CA THR A 22 -27.92 -16.10 4.47
C THR A 22 -26.68 -15.36 4.99
N LEU A 23 -25.49 -15.99 4.94
CA LEU A 23 -24.23 -15.34 5.27
C LEU A 23 -23.83 -14.33 4.20
N ASP A 24 -23.94 -14.68 2.92
CA ASP A 24 -23.60 -13.82 1.78
C ASP A 24 -24.44 -12.53 1.77
N GLU A 25 -25.77 -12.62 1.97
CA GLU A 25 -26.62 -11.43 2.07
C GLU A 25 -26.23 -10.53 3.25
N ARG A 26 -25.88 -11.12 4.41
CA ARG A 26 -25.46 -10.35 5.58
C ARG A 26 -24.10 -9.69 5.39
N ILE A 27 -23.14 -10.39 4.78
CA ILE A 27 -21.81 -9.86 4.44
C ILE A 27 -21.95 -8.72 3.43
N SER A 28 -22.74 -8.90 2.37
CA SER A 28 -22.99 -7.87 1.35
C SER A 28 -23.61 -6.59 1.93
N ASN A 29 -24.61 -6.71 2.82
CA ASN A 29 -25.22 -5.56 3.50
C ASN A 29 -24.26 -4.83 4.46
N VAL A 30 -23.36 -5.57 5.13
CA VAL A 30 -22.30 -5.00 5.97
C VAL A 30 -21.27 -4.26 5.11
N LEU A 31 -20.79 -4.87 4.02
CA LEU A 31 -19.86 -4.24 3.09
C LEU A 31 -20.44 -2.97 2.48
N ALA A 32 -21.67 -2.99 1.98
CA ALA A 32 -22.34 -1.82 1.43
C ALA A 32 -22.48 -0.66 2.44
N SER A 33 -22.59 -0.97 3.74
CA SER A 33 -22.63 0.02 4.82
C SER A 33 -21.24 0.57 5.19
N ILE A 34 -20.17 -0.18 4.93
CA ILE A 34 -18.78 0.21 5.22
C ILE A 34 -18.14 0.92 4.02
N THR A 35 -18.49 0.58 2.77
CA THR A 35 -17.97 1.23 1.56
C THR A 35 -18.24 2.74 1.54
N GLU A 36 -19.36 3.21 2.09
CA GLU A 36 -19.61 4.66 2.21
C GLU A 36 -18.75 5.36 3.28
N LEU A 37 -18.12 4.61 4.19
CA LEU A 37 -17.25 5.15 5.24
C LEU A 37 -15.78 5.24 4.81
N VAL A 38 -15.37 4.44 3.81
CA VAL A 38 -14.02 4.47 3.19
C VAL A 38 -13.98 5.22 1.85
N ALA A 39 -15.11 5.74 1.38
CA ALA A 39 -15.15 6.78 0.35
C ALA A 39 -15.03 8.18 1.00
N ASP A 40 -14.70 9.21 0.21
CA ASP A 40 -14.47 10.61 0.65
C ASP A 40 -15.65 11.33 1.36
N LYS A 41 -16.70 10.59 1.77
CA LYS A 41 -17.99 11.16 2.19
C LYS A 41 -18.69 10.34 3.27
N ILE A 42 -18.43 10.70 4.52
CA ILE A 42 -19.19 10.21 5.67
C ILE A 42 -20.65 10.69 5.60
N LYS A 43 -21.61 9.75 5.57
CA LYS A 43 -23.05 10.03 5.68
C LYS A 43 -23.60 9.60 7.05
N ALA A 44 -23.56 10.51 8.02
CA ALA A 44 -24.29 10.33 9.27
C ALA A 44 -25.81 10.33 9.03
N ARG A 45 -26.55 9.45 9.70
CA ARG A 45 -28.02 9.36 9.56
C ARG A 45 -28.79 10.47 10.29
N GLN A 46 -28.23 11.00 11.39
CA GLN A 46 -28.86 12.03 12.23
C GLN A 46 -27.81 13.00 12.80
N GLU A 47 -26.82 12.48 13.51
CA GLU A 47 -25.77 13.25 14.18
C GLU A 47 -24.40 12.56 14.08
N ILE A 48 -23.34 13.34 14.31
CA ILE A 48 -21.95 12.89 14.45
C ILE A 48 -21.56 13.15 15.90
N CYS A 49 -21.13 12.12 16.64
CA CYS A 49 -20.70 12.26 18.03
C CYS A 49 -19.21 11.93 18.20
N ILE A 50 -18.52 12.70 19.04
CA ILE A 50 -17.19 12.41 19.56
C ILE A 50 -17.32 12.42 21.08
N ASP A 51 -17.12 11.27 21.71
CA ASP A 51 -17.47 11.00 23.11
C ASP A 51 -18.90 11.51 23.43
N ASP A 52 -19.07 12.35 24.45
CA ASP A 52 -20.35 12.89 24.89
C ASP A 52 -20.88 14.07 24.03
N VAL A 53 -20.13 14.52 23.01
CA VAL A 53 -20.45 15.70 22.19
C VAL A 53 -21.01 15.29 20.84
N CYS A 54 -22.30 15.53 20.62
CA CYS A 54 -22.98 15.27 19.35
C CYS A 54 -23.29 16.57 18.58
N ILE A 55 -23.10 16.53 17.26
CA ILE A 55 -23.34 17.62 16.31
C ILE A 55 -24.27 17.13 15.20
N ASN A 56 -25.39 17.82 15.00
CA ASN A 56 -26.34 17.58 13.92
C ASN A 56 -26.05 18.43 12.67
N LYS A 57 -26.79 18.18 11.59
CA LYS A 57 -26.65 18.86 10.29
C LYS A 57 -26.71 20.39 10.37
N ASP A 58 -27.61 20.94 11.19
CA ASP A 58 -27.84 22.38 11.25
C ASP A 58 -26.80 23.07 12.13
N GLN A 59 -26.35 22.43 13.23
CA GLN A 59 -25.19 22.86 13.99
C GLN A 59 -23.92 22.88 13.12
N LEU A 60 -23.69 21.83 12.33
CA LEU A 60 -22.56 21.77 11.40
C LEU A 60 -22.64 22.89 10.33
N ARG A 61 -23.84 23.18 9.81
CA ARG A 61 -24.04 24.32 8.89
C ARG A 61 -23.73 25.65 9.53
N SER A 62 -24.25 25.94 10.73
CA SER A 62 -23.96 27.19 11.43
C SER A 62 -22.47 27.35 11.72
N LEU A 63 -21.73 26.27 11.99
CA LEU A 63 -20.26 26.32 12.13
C LEU A 63 -19.56 26.67 10.80
N LEU A 64 -20.00 26.08 9.68
CA LEU A 64 -19.47 26.35 8.33
C LEU A 64 -19.88 27.75 7.78
N GLU A 65 -20.99 28.31 8.27
CA GLU A 65 -21.46 29.64 7.90
C GLU A 65 -20.76 30.73 8.74
N ASN A 66 -20.47 30.47 10.02
CA ASN A 66 -19.75 31.40 10.89
C ASN A 66 -18.31 31.65 10.45
N THR A 67 -17.62 30.67 9.87
CA THR A 67 -16.27 30.87 9.27
C THR A 67 -16.28 31.77 8.03
N ASN A 68 -17.45 32.04 7.44
CA ASN A 68 -17.61 32.95 6.29
C ASN A 68 -18.16 34.34 6.68
N ASN A 69 -18.47 34.59 7.96
CA ASN A 69 -19.00 35.88 8.43
C ASN A 69 -18.02 36.65 9.34
N ALA A 70 -16.77 36.79 8.90
CA ALA A 70 -15.84 37.78 9.44
C ALA A 70 -16.14 39.19 8.89
N SER A 71 -17.38 39.68 9.04
CA SER A 71 -17.78 41.05 8.69
C SER A 71 -17.79 41.94 9.95
N VAL A 72 -16.61 42.48 10.29
CA VAL A 72 -16.45 43.46 11.38
C VAL A 72 -16.36 44.87 10.78
N SER A 73 -17.34 45.72 11.10
CA SER A 73 -17.43 47.16 10.78
C SER A 73 -18.50 47.75 11.73
N GLU A 74 -18.43 48.91 12.38
CA GLU A 74 -17.59 50.13 12.34
C GLU A 74 -17.35 50.63 13.80
N SER A 75 -16.41 51.51 14.17
CA SER A 75 -15.12 51.96 13.61
C SER A 75 -14.43 52.93 14.60
N ASP A 76 -13.11 52.90 14.78
CA ASP A 76 -12.34 54.09 15.20
C ASP A 76 -10.88 54.01 14.67
N SER A 77 -10.24 55.16 14.51
CA SER A 77 -9.03 55.34 13.72
C SER A 77 -7.75 55.32 14.55
N ALA A 78 -6.98 54.23 14.47
CA ALA A 78 -5.59 54.19 14.91
C ALA A 78 -4.74 53.30 13.98
N VAL A 79 -3.69 53.89 13.41
CA VAL A 79 -2.77 53.20 12.50
C VAL A 79 -1.91 52.20 13.27
N LEU A 80 -2.17 50.91 13.09
CA LEU A 80 -1.17 49.87 13.17
C LEU A 80 -1.35 48.92 11.98
N ALA A 81 -0.48 49.08 10.98
CA ALA A 81 -0.39 48.16 9.85
C ALA A 81 0.27 46.85 10.30
N SER A 82 -0.46 46.04 11.07
CA SER A 82 -0.20 44.60 11.14
C SER A 82 -0.85 43.98 9.91
N GLY A 83 -0.14 44.05 8.79
CA GLY A 83 -0.38 43.12 7.70
C GLY A 83 0.03 41.74 8.18
N GLU A 84 -0.89 41.06 8.86
CA GLU A 84 -0.81 39.61 9.02
C GLU A 84 -1.05 39.01 7.62
N GLU A 85 -0.03 39.10 6.76
CA GLU A 85 0.05 38.22 5.60
C GLU A 85 -0.01 36.81 6.17
N ALA A 86 -1.17 36.17 6.07
CA ALA A 86 -1.32 34.76 6.36
C ALA A 86 -0.31 34.04 5.47
N VAL A 87 0.82 33.65 6.06
CA VAL A 87 1.91 32.95 5.38
C VAL A 87 1.33 31.62 4.94
N GLN A 88 0.79 31.61 3.72
CA GLN A 88 0.23 30.43 3.11
C GLN A 88 1.36 29.42 3.07
N ASN A 89 1.23 28.36 3.87
CA ASN A 89 2.13 27.23 3.73
C ASN A 89 2.01 26.77 2.27
N THR A 90 3.15 26.62 1.62
CA THR A 90 3.27 26.24 0.21
C THR A 90 4.29 25.12 0.02
N THR A 91 4.70 24.48 1.12
CA THR A 91 5.69 23.41 1.15
C THR A 91 4.98 22.07 1.30
N PRO A 92 5.00 21.19 0.27
CA PRO A 92 4.42 19.86 0.37
C PRO A 92 5.14 18.94 1.37
N PRO A 93 4.51 17.82 1.78
CA PRO A 93 5.12 16.81 2.63
C PRO A 93 6.46 16.28 2.11
N THR A 94 7.38 15.97 3.02
CA THR A 94 8.61 15.24 2.68
C THR A 94 8.43 13.75 2.98
N ILE A 95 8.49 12.91 1.94
CA ILE A 95 8.39 11.44 2.07
C ILE A 95 9.79 10.80 2.03
N THR A 96 10.09 9.95 3.00
CA THR A 96 11.33 9.18 3.11
C THR A 96 11.06 7.68 2.98
N ILE A 97 11.53 7.07 1.89
CA ILE A 97 11.40 5.63 1.64
C ILE A 97 12.32 4.84 2.60
N THR A 98 11.78 3.82 3.28
CA THR A 98 12.54 3.03 4.26
C THR A 98 13.19 1.83 3.58
N GLY A 99 14.52 1.71 3.62
CA GLY A 99 15.25 0.64 2.94
C GLY A 99 15.54 0.94 1.46
N ASN A 100 15.81 -0.11 0.67
CA ASN A 100 16.40 0.05 -0.65
C ASN A 100 15.42 0.64 -1.69
N ASN A 101 15.96 1.47 -2.59
CA ASN A 101 15.29 1.95 -3.80
C ASN A 101 16.35 2.13 -4.92
N PRO A 102 16.39 1.26 -5.96
CA PRO A 102 15.49 0.11 -6.15
C PRO A 102 15.65 -0.95 -5.06
N ALA A 103 14.56 -1.63 -4.72
CA ALA A 103 14.62 -2.92 -4.04
C ALA A 103 14.88 -4.02 -5.09
N VAL A 104 15.74 -4.99 -4.77
CA VAL A 104 16.06 -6.12 -5.65
C VAL A 104 15.52 -7.39 -5.00
N VAL A 105 14.84 -8.22 -5.80
CA VAL A 105 14.13 -9.42 -5.36
C VAL A 105 14.47 -10.56 -6.33
N GLU A 106 14.75 -11.74 -5.80
CA GLU A 106 14.91 -12.93 -6.62
C GLU A 106 13.56 -13.42 -7.15
N ILE A 107 13.51 -13.87 -8.40
CA ILE A 107 12.34 -14.51 -9.00
C ILE A 107 11.79 -15.64 -8.09
N ASN A 108 10.47 -15.69 -7.93
CA ASN A 108 9.71 -16.58 -7.03
C ASN A 108 9.97 -16.40 -5.52
N SER A 109 10.74 -15.39 -5.09
CA SER A 109 10.83 -15.03 -3.67
C SER A 109 9.68 -14.12 -3.22
N ASN A 110 9.40 -14.08 -1.93
CA ASN A 110 8.41 -13.15 -1.37
C ASN A 110 8.97 -11.72 -1.34
N TYR A 111 8.24 -10.77 -1.91
CA TYR A 111 8.46 -9.35 -1.66
C TYR A 111 7.70 -8.90 -0.39
N ILE A 112 8.35 -8.08 0.44
CA ILE A 112 7.73 -7.40 1.58
C ILE A 112 8.16 -5.94 1.51
N ASP A 113 7.19 -5.04 1.40
CA ASP A 113 7.46 -3.62 1.38
C ASP A 113 7.86 -3.10 2.77
N LEU A 114 9.01 -2.44 2.86
CA LEU A 114 9.50 -1.85 4.12
C LEU A 114 8.85 -0.48 4.45
N GLY A 115 7.93 -0.01 3.61
CA GLY A 115 7.21 1.23 3.77
C GLY A 115 8.03 2.50 3.51
N ALA A 116 7.40 3.62 3.85
CA ALA A 116 7.97 4.95 3.86
C ALA A 116 7.38 5.75 5.04
N THR A 117 8.08 6.78 5.48
CA THR A 117 7.57 7.77 6.46
C THR A 117 7.38 9.12 5.78
N ALA A 118 6.53 9.97 6.32
CA ALA A 118 6.39 11.35 5.85
C ALA A 118 6.28 12.34 7.00
N VAL A 119 6.76 13.56 6.76
CA VAL A 119 6.58 14.70 7.67
C VAL A 119 6.10 15.93 6.90
N ASP A 120 5.35 16.80 7.59
CA ASP A 120 5.05 18.14 7.10
C ASP A 120 6.28 19.07 7.22
N ASN A 121 6.11 20.34 6.82
CA ASN A 121 7.14 21.37 6.93
C ASN A 121 7.52 21.77 8.38
N GLN A 122 6.75 21.34 9.37
CA GLN A 122 6.97 21.59 10.80
C GLN A 122 7.61 20.38 11.51
N GLY A 123 7.75 19.24 10.81
CA GLY A 123 8.28 17.98 11.34
C GLY A 123 7.24 17.06 11.98
N ASN A 124 5.95 17.36 11.84
CA ASN A 124 4.88 16.48 12.32
C ASN A 124 4.77 15.26 11.39
N SER A 125 4.70 14.05 11.97
CA SER A 125 4.52 12.82 11.19
C SER A 125 3.15 12.77 10.51
N LEU A 126 3.15 12.39 9.24
CA LEU A 126 1.95 12.21 8.41
C LEU A 126 1.72 10.73 8.11
N ILE A 127 0.48 10.39 7.78
CA ILE A 127 0.12 9.06 7.24
C ILE A 127 0.68 8.97 5.81
N VAL A 128 1.20 7.80 5.46
CA VAL A 128 1.65 7.47 4.11
C VAL A 128 0.78 6.36 3.56
N ASP A 129 0.01 6.67 2.53
CA ASP A 129 -0.71 5.66 1.76
C ASP A 129 0.28 4.96 0.82
N THR A 130 0.20 3.64 0.77
CA THR A 130 1.06 2.79 -0.07
C THR A 130 0.19 2.06 -1.09
N ILE A 131 0.56 2.15 -2.36
CA ILE A 131 -0.22 1.66 -3.50
C ILE A 131 0.63 0.64 -4.27
N ASP A 132 -0.02 -0.43 -4.74
CA ASP A 132 0.51 -1.55 -5.55
C ASP A 132 1.54 -2.49 -4.87
N ALA A 133 1.95 -2.22 -3.62
CA ALA A 133 2.91 -3.03 -2.87
C ALA A 133 2.53 -4.51 -2.69
N ASP A 134 1.23 -4.81 -2.60
CA ASP A 134 0.66 -6.15 -2.48
C ASP A 134 0.38 -6.83 -3.84
N THR A 135 0.58 -6.11 -4.95
CA THR A 135 0.33 -6.59 -6.33
C THR A 135 1.60 -6.97 -7.10
N ILE A 136 2.77 -6.87 -6.46
CA ILE A 136 4.08 -7.16 -7.07
C ILE A 136 4.18 -8.66 -7.40
N ASP A 137 4.10 -8.99 -8.69
CA ASP A 137 4.31 -10.36 -9.20
C ASP A 137 5.82 -10.69 -9.23
N THR A 138 6.30 -11.42 -8.24
CA THR A 138 7.69 -11.90 -8.21
C THR A 138 7.93 -13.15 -9.06
N THR A 139 6.91 -13.72 -9.72
CA THR A 139 7.08 -14.89 -10.60
C THR A 139 7.56 -14.52 -12.01
N THR A 140 7.55 -13.23 -12.35
CA THR A 140 7.99 -12.69 -13.63
C THR A 140 9.17 -11.72 -13.43
N VAL A 141 10.23 -11.87 -14.23
CA VAL A 141 11.39 -10.96 -14.25
C VAL A 141 10.97 -9.60 -14.82
N GLY A 142 11.28 -8.50 -14.13
CA GLY A 142 10.89 -7.15 -14.57
C GLY A 142 11.11 -6.04 -13.54
N GLU A 143 10.79 -4.81 -13.94
CA GLU A 143 10.68 -3.68 -13.03
C GLU A 143 9.21 -3.41 -12.67
N TYR A 144 8.93 -3.37 -11.38
CA TYR A 144 7.63 -3.03 -10.79
C TYR A 144 7.77 -1.72 -10.00
N THR A 145 6.64 -1.08 -9.69
CA THR A 145 6.61 0.20 -8.95
C THR A 145 5.66 0.10 -7.77
N VAL A 146 6.13 0.56 -6.60
CA VAL A 146 5.30 0.87 -5.43
C VAL A 146 5.22 2.37 -5.31
N THR A 147 4.02 2.91 -5.12
CA THR A 147 3.79 4.36 -4.99
C THR A 147 3.45 4.71 -3.55
N TYR A 148 4.07 5.76 -3.03
CA TYR A 148 3.79 6.33 -1.71
C TYR A 148 3.22 7.74 -1.86
N THR A 149 2.11 8.01 -1.20
CA THR A 149 1.49 9.35 -1.14
C THR A 149 1.29 9.81 0.29
N ALA A 150 1.50 11.10 0.54
CA ALA A 150 1.24 11.74 1.84
C ALA A 150 0.57 13.09 1.62
N PHE A 151 -0.37 13.45 2.50
CA PHE A 151 -1.16 14.67 2.44
C PHE A 151 -1.14 15.38 3.81
N ASP A 152 -0.84 16.69 3.82
CA ASP A 152 -0.79 17.50 5.06
C ASP A 152 -2.08 18.29 5.36
N GLY A 153 -3.15 18.06 4.58
CA GLY A 153 -4.37 18.87 4.63
C GLY A 153 -4.44 19.96 3.55
N THR A 154 -3.32 20.30 2.90
CA THR A 154 -3.23 21.33 1.85
C THR A 154 -2.55 20.81 0.57
N PHE A 155 -1.44 20.09 0.70
CA PHE A 155 -0.64 19.56 -0.41
C PHE A 155 -0.44 18.06 -0.32
N THR A 156 -0.38 17.43 -1.49
CA THR A 156 -0.02 16.01 -1.64
C THR A 156 1.39 15.91 -2.21
N SER A 157 2.22 15.05 -1.61
CA SER A 157 3.47 14.58 -2.20
C SER A 157 3.32 13.14 -2.66
N THR A 158 4.08 12.79 -3.71
CA THR A 158 4.14 11.43 -4.26
C THR A 158 5.60 11.06 -4.53
N THR A 159 5.99 9.84 -4.16
CA THR A 159 7.29 9.25 -4.51
C THR A 159 7.14 7.76 -4.78
N THR A 160 8.12 7.13 -5.41
CA THR A 160 8.03 5.73 -5.82
C THR A 160 9.28 4.92 -5.43
N ARG A 161 9.06 3.65 -5.06
CA ARG A 161 10.11 2.63 -5.03
C ARG A 161 10.01 1.81 -6.31
N ARG A 162 11.15 1.60 -6.98
CA ARG A 162 11.26 0.57 -8.01
C ARG A 162 11.60 -0.78 -7.35
N VAL A 163 10.94 -1.84 -7.80
CA VAL A 163 11.22 -3.22 -7.37
C VAL A 163 11.69 -3.98 -8.60
N ILE A 164 12.93 -4.49 -8.57
CA ILE A 164 13.56 -5.23 -9.66
C ILE A 164 13.49 -6.71 -9.29
N VAL A 165 12.75 -7.49 -10.08
CA VAL A 165 12.71 -8.95 -9.97
C VAL A 165 13.71 -9.52 -10.96
N GLU A 166 14.73 -10.23 -10.48
CA GLU A 166 15.82 -10.79 -11.29
C GLU A 166 16.08 -12.29 -11.01
N GLU A 167 16.71 -12.97 -11.96
CA GLU A 167 17.09 -14.37 -11.79
C GLU A 167 18.36 -14.51 -10.94
N LEU A 168 18.41 -15.54 -10.09
CA LEU A 168 19.68 -15.93 -9.46
C LEU A 168 20.66 -16.43 -10.53
N ILE A 169 21.73 -15.68 -10.76
CA ILE A 169 22.94 -16.17 -11.42
C ILE A 169 23.70 -17.13 -10.49
N VAL A 170 23.13 -18.32 -10.29
CA VAL A 170 23.86 -19.48 -9.80
C VAL A 170 24.92 -19.86 -10.83
N ALA A 171 26.20 -19.77 -10.43
CA ALA A 171 27.30 -20.24 -11.26
C ALA A 171 27.13 -21.75 -11.48
N SER A 172 26.78 -22.16 -12.71
CA SER A 172 26.59 -23.57 -13.03
C SER A 172 27.88 -24.35 -12.78
N PRO A 173 27.84 -25.44 -11.98
CA PRO A 173 29.04 -26.23 -11.68
C PRO A 173 29.62 -26.95 -12.91
N GLU A 174 28.88 -27.03 -14.02
CA GLU A 174 29.31 -27.70 -15.26
C GLU A 174 30.38 -26.93 -16.06
N SER A 175 30.83 -25.75 -15.60
CA SER A 175 31.74 -24.88 -16.33
C SER A 175 33.24 -25.03 -16.01
N ILE A 176 33.66 -26.12 -15.33
CA ILE A 176 35.07 -26.40 -14.99
C ILE A 176 35.67 -27.58 -15.79
N GLU A 177 34.86 -28.40 -16.49
CA GLU A 177 35.35 -29.61 -17.18
C GLU A 177 35.71 -29.39 -18.67
N GLN A 178 36.52 -28.36 -18.96
CA GLN A 178 37.25 -28.31 -20.25
C GLN A 178 38.63 -27.64 -20.17
N ALA A 179 39.36 -27.86 -19.08
CA ALA A 179 40.81 -27.73 -19.05
C ALA A 179 41.47 -29.08 -19.41
N THR A 180 41.40 -29.48 -20.69
CA THR A 180 42.06 -30.70 -21.18
C THR A 180 43.57 -30.62 -20.94
N THR A 181 44.08 -31.51 -20.09
CA THR A 181 45.50 -31.62 -19.80
C THR A 181 46.25 -32.09 -21.03
N THR A 182 47.24 -31.32 -21.50
CA THR A 182 48.19 -31.80 -22.51
C THR A 182 49.09 -32.86 -21.88
N GLU A 183 48.81 -34.13 -22.18
CA GLU A 183 49.66 -35.26 -21.80
C GLU A 183 51.02 -35.17 -22.54
N PRO A 184 52.16 -35.25 -21.84
CA PRO A 184 53.48 -35.24 -22.50
C PRO A 184 53.79 -36.61 -23.11
N THR A 185 53.73 -36.70 -24.44
CA THR A 185 54.08 -37.90 -25.21
C THR A 185 55.50 -38.40 -24.89
N THR A 186 55.60 -39.54 -24.19
CA THR A 186 56.89 -40.19 -23.91
C THR A 186 57.33 -41.05 -25.10
N THR A 187 58.23 -40.52 -25.93
CA THR A 187 58.81 -41.27 -27.06
C THR A 187 59.63 -42.47 -26.56
N LYS A 188 59.17 -43.68 -26.86
CA LYS A 188 59.91 -44.92 -26.58
C LYS A 188 60.90 -45.21 -27.71
N THR A 189 62.16 -44.81 -27.53
CA THR A 189 63.26 -45.20 -28.43
C THR A 189 63.46 -46.71 -28.38
N ILE A 190 63.27 -47.39 -29.51
CA ILE A 190 63.65 -48.80 -29.66
C ILE A 190 65.15 -48.83 -29.96
N VAL A 191 65.88 -49.60 -29.15
CA VAL A 191 67.26 -50.02 -29.44
C VAL A 191 67.20 -51.42 -30.03
N ASP A 192 67.59 -51.56 -31.31
CA ASP A 192 68.01 -52.84 -31.87
C ASP A 192 69.52 -52.84 -32.03
N SER A 193 70.13 -53.99 -31.76
CA SER A 193 71.58 -54.21 -31.79
C SER A 193 71.92 -55.44 -32.61
N LEU A 194 72.99 -55.31 -33.41
CA LEU A 194 73.75 -56.36 -34.10
C LEU A 194 73.06 -57.06 -35.29
#